data_AF-A0A914QA87-F1
#
_entry.id   AF-A0A914QA87-F1
#
_cell.length_a   1.000
_cell.length_b   1.000
_cell.length_c   1.000
_cell.angle_alpha   90.00
_cell.angle_beta   90.00
_cell.angle_gamma   90.00
#
_symmetry.space_group_name_H-M   'P 1'
#
loop_
_entity.id
_entity.type
_entity.pdbx_description
1 polymer ?
#
loop_
_entity_poly.entity_id
_entity_poly.type
_entity_poly.pdbx_seq_one_letter_code
_entity_poly.pdbx_strand_id
1 'polypeptide(L)'
;MAECARSIEDPITEEEIRDQTVEGLILKSIITREQIVSIYSTTINYGYPIPTIERDEEIARAHAALEPLDIYSRGRFGGWKYEASNQDHCFIQGKELADRLFLDIPEKLYKTGLPEHRG
;
A
#
# COMPACT_ATOMS: atom_id res chain seq x y z
N MET A 1 -9.83 -9.04 -15.08
CA MET A 1 -9.63 -8.15 -13.91
C MET A 1 -9.08 -6.85 -14.42
N ALA A 2 -9.58 -5.73 -13.91
CA ALA A 2 -9.07 -4.39 -14.22
C ALA A 2 -8.87 -3.65 -12.90
N GLU A 3 -7.83 -2.82 -12.85
CA GLU A 3 -7.54 -1.94 -11.72
C GLU A 3 -7.54 -0.51 -12.24
N CYS A 4 -8.36 0.34 -11.63
CA CYS A 4 -8.50 1.74 -12.02
C CYS A 4 -8.07 2.61 -10.84
N ALA A 5 -6.91 3.25 -10.97
CA ALA A 5 -6.45 4.21 -9.98
C ALA A 5 -7.23 5.52 -10.10
N ARG A 6 -7.60 6.11 -8.96
CA ARG A 6 -8.28 7.41 -8.89
C ARG A 6 -7.78 8.23 -7.71
N SER A 7 -7.91 9.54 -7.79
CA SER A 7 -7.66 10.44 -6.65
C SER A 7 -8.80 10.32 -5.63
N ILE A 8 -8.56 10.78 -4.40
CA ILE A 8 -9.57 10.75 -3.33
C ILE A 8 -10.72 11.71 -3.64
N GLU A 9 -10.42 12.80 -4.35
CA GLU A 9 -11.35 13.86 -4.75
C GLU A 9 -12.06 13.56 -6.08
N ASP A 10 -11.84 12.38 -6.68
CA ASP A 10 -12.48 12.01 -7.94
C ASP A 10 -14.01 11.91 -7.74
N PRO A 11 -14.82 12.74 -8.43
CA PRO A 11 -16.27 12.74 -8.28
C PRO A 11 -16.93 11.50 -8.89
N ILE A 12 -16.21 10.73 -9.72
CA ILE A 12 -16.77 9.57 -10.42
C ILE A 12 -17.01 8.43 -9.42
N THR A 13 -18.23 7.91 -9.43
CA THR A 13 -18.64 6.80 -8.57
C THR A 13 -18.00 5.48 -8.97
N GLU A 14 -17.98 4.51 -8.05
CA GLU A 14 -17.51 3.17 -8.35
C GLU A 14 -18.29 2.50 -9.50
N GLU A 15 -19.60 2.72 -9.54
CA GLU A 15 -20.49 2.24 -10.58
C GLU A 15 -20.16 2.83 -11.96
N GLU A 16 -19.90 4.14 -12.03
CA GLU A 16 -19.49 4.78 -13.28
C GLU A 16 -18.13 4.25 -13.78
N ILE A 17 -17.14 4.03 -12.88
CA ILE A 17 -15.85 3.44 -13.25
C ILE A 17 -16.04 1.99 -13.74
N ARG A 18 -16.88 1.20 -13.06
CA ARG A 18 -17.22 -0.17 -13.45
C ARG A 18 -17.77 -0.20 -14.88
N ASP A 19 -18.74 0.67 -15.18
CA ASP A 19 -19.39 0.71 -16.48
C ASP A 19 -18.41 1.18 -17.57
N GLN A 20 -17.65 2.25 -17.32
CA GLN A 20 -16.59 2.72 -18.23
C GLN A 20 -15.53 1.64 -18.48
N THR A 21 -15.19 0.84 -17.48
CA THR A 21 -14.24 -0.27 -17.61
C THR A 21 -14.80 -1.36 -18.51
N VAL A 22 -16.05 -1.78 -18.31
CA VAL A 22 -16.71 -2.78 -19.17
C VAL A 22 -16.77 -2.32 -20.61
N GLU A 23 -17.22 -1.09 -20.85
CA GLU A 23 -17.26 -0.52 -22.21
C GLU A 23 -15.85 -0.40 -22.81
N GLY A 24 -14.85 -0.04 -22.00
CA GLY A 24 -13.45 -0.01 -22.42
C GLY A 24 -12.93 -1.38 -22.86
N LEU A 25 -13.23 -2.45 -22.11
CA LEU A 25 -12.83 -3.81 -22.45
C LEU A 25 -13.52 -4.31 -23.74
N ILE A 26 -14.80 -3.98 -23.94
CA ILE A 26 -15.55 -4.29 -25.17
C ILE A 26 -14.97 -3.51 -26.35
N LEU A 27 -14.73 -2.21 -26.18
CA LEU A 27 -14.15 -1.35 -27.21
C LEU A 27 -12.75 -1.84 -27.64
N LYS A 28 -11.98 -2.39 -26.71
CA LYS A 28 -10.67 -3.01 -26.99
C LYS A 28 -10.75 -4.46 -27.44
N SER A 29 -11.96 -5.00 -27.65
CA SER A 29 -12.19 -6.38 -28.06
C SER A 29 -11.56 -7.43 -27.13
N ILE A 30 -11.38 -7.09 -25.85
CA ILE A 30 -10.88 -8.02 -24.82
C ILE A 30 -11.99 -9.00 -24.43
N ILE A 31 -13.24 -8.53 -24.41
CA ILE A 31 -14.47 -9.32 -24.17
C ILE A 31 -15.60 -8.83 -25.08
N THR A 32 -16.66 -9.63 -25.24
CA THR A 32 -17.96 -9.20 -25.77
C THR A 32 -19.01 -9.12 -24.66
N ARG A 33 -20.12 -8.43 -24.92
CA ARG A 33 -21.18 -8.21 -23.91
C ARG A 33 -21.82 -9.53 -23.46
N GLU A 34 -21.95 -10.49 -24.37
CA GLU A 34 -22.58 -11.79 -24.14
C GLU A 34 -21.72 -12.73 -23.28
N GLN A 35 -20.42 -12.45 -23.16
CA GLN A 35 -19.50 -13.22 -22.31
C GLN A 35 -19.58 -12.82 -20.84
N ILE A 36 -20.25 -11.71 -20.51
CA ILE A 36 -20.34 -11.20 -19.15
C ILE A 36 -21.43 -11.96 -18.40
N VAL A 37 -21.02 -12.82 -17.47
CA VAL A 37 -21.94 -13.58 -16.59
C VAL A 37 -22.00 -13.05 -15.16
N SER A 38 -21.03 -12.20 -14.78
CA SER A 38 -20.94 -11.58 -13.47
C SER A 38 -20.07 -10.33 -13.55
N ILE A 39 -20.38 -9.33 -12.73
CA ILE A 39 -19.58 -8.13 -12.53
C ILE A 39 -19.43 -7.91 -11.03
N TYR A 40 -18.20 -7.65 -10.60
CA TYR A 40 -17.87 -7.22 -9.25
C TYR A 40 -17.03 -5.95 -9.34
N SER A 41 -17.37 -4.97 -8.52
CA SER A 41 -16.60 -3.75 -8.33
C SER A 41 -16.40 -3.51 -6.83
N THR A 42 -15.29 -2.87 -6.49
CA THR A 42 -15.04 -2.38 -5.14
C THR A 42 -14.02 -1.26 -5.17
N THR A 43 -14.23 -0.27 -4.31
CA THR A 43 -13.30 0.82 -4.05
C THR A 43 -12.45 0.50 -2.83
N ILE A 44 -11.13 0.61 -2.98
CA ILE A 44 -10.18 0.56 -1.87
C ILE A 44 -9.64 1.96 -1.64
N ASN A 45 -9.97 2.57 -0.49
CA ASN A 45 -9.59 3.95 -0.17
C ASN A 45 -8.07 4.16 -0.14
N TYR A 46 -7.33 3.17 0.37
CA TYR A 46 -5.87 3.14 0.37
C TYR A 46 -5.39 2.05 -0.58
N GLY A 47 -5.18 2.42 -1.85
CA GLY A 47 -4.70 1.51 -2.89
C GLY A 47 -3.17 1.42 -2.97
N TYR A 48 -2.51 2.58 -3.10
CA TYR A 48 -1.07 2.68 -3.33
C TYR A 48 -0.41 3.69 -2.39
N PRO A 49 0.64 3.33 -1.64
CA PRO A 49 1.48 4.30 -0.95
C PRO A 49 2.35 5.03 -2.00
N ILE A 50 1.95 6.23 -2.39
CA ILE A 50 2.62 6.97 -3.46
C ILE A 50 4.02 7.42 -2.99
N PRO A 51 5.10 7.14 -3.75
CA PRO A 51 6.45 7.61 -3.43
C PRO A 51 6.63 9.08 -3.81
N THR A 52 6.00 9.98 -3.05
CA THR A 52 6.16 11.43 -3.20
C THR A 52 7.58 11.88 -2.86
N ILE A 53 7.95 13.09 -3.27
CA ILE A 53 9.30 13.64 -3.06
C ILE A 53 9.62 13.75 -1.56
N GLU A 54 8.69 14.23 -0.74
CA GLU A 54 8.89 14.39 0.70
C GLU A 54 8.70 13.09 1.50
N ARG A 55 8.32 11.98 0.86
CA ARG A 55 7.88 10.74 1.53
C ARG A 55 8.82 10.30 2.65
N ASP A 56 10.12 10.20 2.38
CA ASP A 56 11.06 9.61 3.33
C ASP A 56 11.28 10.50 4.58
N GLU A 57 11.23 11.82 4.41
CA GLU A 57 11.29 12.77 5.54
C GLU A 57 10.04 12.65 6.43
N GLU A 58 8.87 12.57 5.82
CA GLU A 58 7.59 12.43 6.50
C GLU A 58 7.50 11.11 7.28
N ILE A 59 7.96 10.00 6.67
CA ILE A 59 8.04 8.68 7.30
C ILE A 59 9.01 8.72 8.50
N ALA A 60 10.20 9.29 8.34
CA ALA A 60 11.17 9.37 9.42
C ALA A 60 10.62 10.18 10.60
N ARG A 61 9.95 11.31 10.33
CA ARG A 61 9.28 12.10 11.38
C ARG A 61 8.19 11.32 12.09
N ALA A 62 7.38 10.54 11.36
CA ALA A 62 6.35 9.69 11.96
C ALA A 62 6.96 8.64 12.90
N HIS A 63 8.00 7.93 12.47
CA HIS A 63 8.68 6.96 13.34
C HIS A 63 9.35 7.62 14.54
N ALA A 64 9.97 8.78 14.37
CA ALA A 64 10.58 9.52 15.49
C ALA A 64 9.57 9.86 16.58
N ALA A 65 8.31 10.10 16.21
CA ALA A 65 7.23 10.39 17.15
C ALA A 65 6.59 9.14 17.75
N LEU A 66 6.50 8.04 17.00
CA LEU A 66 5.78 6.82 17.40
C LEU A 66 6.66 5.82 18.16
N GLU A 67 7.91 5.60 17.75
CA GLU A 67 8.75 4.56 18.34
C GLU A 67 9.08 4.78 19.82
N PRO A 68 9.30 6.03 20.33
CA PRO A 68 9.47 6.27 21.78
C PRO A 68 8.24 5.94 22.63
N LEU A 69 7.08 5.73 22.00
CA LEU A 69 5.82 5.33 22.64
C LEU A 69 5.55 3.83 22.48
N ASP A 70 6.56 3.06 22.07
CA ASP A 70 6.46 1.63 21.73
C ASP A 70 5.43 1.33 20.61
N ILE A 71 5.20 2.30 19.72
CA ILE A 71 4.35 2.13 18.53
C ILE A 71 5.25 1.97 17.30
N TYR A 72 5.25 0.77 16.72
CA TYR A 72 6.10 0.41 15.58
C TYR A 72 5.26 0.22 14.32
N SER A 73 5.12 1.29 13.53
CA SER A 73 4.31 1.28 12.31
C SER A 73 5.03 0.56 11.17
N ARG A 74 4.42 -0.50 10.61
CA ARG A 74 4.99 -1.35 9.53
C ARG A 74 3.91 -1.76 8.53
N GLY A 75 4.32 -2.39 7.43
CA GLY A 75 3.45 -2.90 6.36
C GLY A 75 3.19 -1.89 5.26
N ARG A 76 2.22 -2.20 4.36
CA ARG A 76 1.98 -1.43 3.13
C ARG A 76 1.69 0.05 3.37
N PHE A 77 0.78 0.34 4.31
CA PHE A 77 0.40 1.72 4.66
C PHE A 77 0.95 2.17 6.01
N GLY A 78 1.33 1.25 6.90
CA GLY A 78 2.04 1.64 8.12
C GLY A 78 3.47 2.10 7.85
N GLY A 79 4.15 1.45 6.90
CA GLY A 79 5.50 1.81 6.49
C GLY A 79 5.59 2.76 5.28
N TRP A 80 4.53 2.85 4.47
CA TRP A 80 4.37 3.75 3.31
C TRP A 80 5.46 3.67 2.22
N LYS A 81 6.30 2.63 2.22
CA LYS A 81 7.33 2.41 1.19
C LYS A 81 6.85 1.38 0.17
N TYR A 82 6.39 1.85 -0.99
CA TYR A 82 5.86 0.99 -2.05
C TYR A 82 6.81 -0.16 -2.41
N GLU A 83 8.09 0.16 -2.56
CA GLU A 83 9.19 -0.76 -2.85
C GLU A 83 9.34 -1.89 -1.83
N ALA A 84 8.82 -1.71 -0.61
CA ALA A 84 8.84 -2.69 0.48
C ALA A 84 7.41 -3.07 0.94
N SER A 85 6.41 -3.04 0.05
CA SER A 85 4.98 -3.17 0.44
C SER A 85 4.19 -4.34 -0.15
N ASN A 86 4.87 -5.27 -0.83
CA ASN A 86 4.27 -6.51 -1.29
C ASN A 86 3.91 -7.43 -0.11
N GLN A 87 3.19 -8.52 -0.40
CA GLN A 87 2.70 -9.44 0.63
C GLN A 87 3.85 -10.06 1.45
N ASP A 88 4.87 -10.57 0.77
CA ASP A 88 6.10 -11.10 1.35
C ASP A 88 6.84 -10.02 2.15
N HIS A 89 6.93 -8.80 1.60
CA HIS A 89 7.57 -7.69 2.32
C HIS A 89 6.84 -7.38 3.63
N CYS A 90 5.53 -7.18 3.59
CA CYS A 90 4.74 -6.86 4.78
C CYS A 90 4.84 -7.97 5.85
N PHE A 91 4.84 -9.24 5.42
CA PHE A 91 5.03 -10.37 6.30
C PHE A 91 6.41 -10.33 6.98
N ILE A 92 7.48 -10.13 6.19
CA ILE A 92 8.84 -10.06 6.71
C ILE A 92 9.04 -8.85 7.62
N GLN A 93 8.42 -7.69 7.33
CA GLN A 93 8.47 -6.54 8.23
C GLN A 93 7.92 -6.87 9.63
N GLY A 94 6.79 -7.56 9.72
CA GLY A 94 6.22 -7.96 11.00
C GLY A 94 7.13 -8.95 11.75
N LYS A 95 7.71 -9.91 11.03
CA LYS A 95 8.67 -10.88 11.59
C LYS A 95 9.94 -10.19 12.09
N GLU A 96 10.55 -9.33 11.28
CA GLU A 96 11.80 -8.64 11.64
C GLU A 96 11.59 -7.66 12.79
N LEU A 97 10.43 -7.00 12.87
CA LEU A 97 10.08 -6.19 14.03
C LEU A 97 10.00 -7.05 15.30
N ALA A 98 9.35 -8.22 15.24
CA ALA A 98 9.30 -9.13 16.39
C ALA A 98 10.70 -9.59 16.80
N ASP A 99 11.55 -9.96 15.84
CA ASP A 99 12.95 -10.32 16.11
C ASP A 99 13.72 -9.16 16.77
N ARG A 100 13.52 -7.91 16.32
CA ARG A 100 14.16 -6.74 16.95
C ARG A 100 13.74 -6.59 18.41
N LEU A 101 12.46 -6.74 18.70
CA LEU A 101 11.92 -6.53 20.04
C LEU A 101 12.27 -7.66 21.03
N PHE A 102 12.33 -8.91 20.56
CA PHE A 102 12.51 -10.07 21.43
C PHE A 102 13.92 -10.68 21.40
N LEU A 103 14.65 -10.49 20.31
CA LEU A 103 15.95 -11.14 20.07
C LEU A 103 17.08 -10.15 19.81
N ASP A 104 16.79 -8.85 19.79
CA ASP A 104 17.75 -7.79 19.47
C ASP A 104 18.41 -7.96 18.08
N ILE A 105 17.68 -8.56 17.14
CA ILE A 105 18.12 -8.73 15.75
C ILE A 105 17.57 -7.57 14.91
N PRO A 106 18.41 -6.78 14.21
CA PRO A 106 17.96 -5.59 13.52
C PRO A 106 17.08 -5.89 12.30
N GLU A 107 16.12 -5.00 12.03
CA GLU A 107 15.31 -5.00 10.82
C GLU A 107 16.16 -4.72 9.58
N LYS A 108 16.08 -5.58 8.57
CA LYS A 108 16.90 -5.51 7.36
C LYS A 108 16.11 -4.98 6.17
N LEU A 109 14.87 -5.45 6.02
CA LEU A 109 14.02 -5.11 4.90
C LEU A 109 13.49 -3.68 4.99
N TYR A 110 12.92 -3.31 6.13
CA TYR A 110 12.33 -1.97 6.31
C TYR A 110 13.28 -1.03 7.02
N LYS A 111 13.44 0.17 6.46
CA LYS A 111 14.29 1.23 7.01
C LYS A 111 13.41 2.42 7.40
N THR A 112 13.41 2.76 8.67
CA THR A 112 12.62 3.87 9.25
C THR A 112 13.17 5.25 8.88
N GLY A 113 14.45 5.32 8.48
CA GLY A 113 15.15 6.60 8.27
C GLY A 113 15.70 7.22 9.56
N LEU A 114 15.41 6.61 10.71
CA LEU A 114 16.02 6.99 11.98
C LEU A 114 17.46 6.44 12.07
N PRO A 115 18.35 7.11 12.82
CA PRO A 115 19.62 6.52 13.20
C PRO A 115 19.39 5.18 13.90
N GLU A 116 20.17 4.16 13.57
CA GLU A 116 20.12 2.89 14.31
C GLU A 116 20.47 3.18 15.77
N HIS A 117 19.48 3.12 16.67
CA HIS A 117 19.72 3.15 18.11
C HIS A 117 20.54 1.92 18.46
N ARG A 118 21.85 2.10 18.63
CA ARG A 118 22.71 1.13 19.29
C ARG A 118 22.36 1.19 20.78
N GLY A 119 21.52 0.25 21.22
CA GLY A 119 21.46 -0.12 22.64
C GLY A 119 22.81 -0.64 23.11
#